data_AF-H2Z6G0-F1
#
_entry.id   AF-H2Z6G0-F1
#
_cell.length_a   1.000
_cell.length_b   1.000
_cell.length_c   1.000
_cell.angle_alpha   90.00
_cell.angle_beta   90.00
_cell.angle_gamma   90.00
#
_symmetry.space_group_name_H-M   'P 1'
#
loop_
_entity.id
_entity.type
_entity.pdbx_description
1 polymer ?
#
loop_
_entity_poly.entity_id
_entity_poly.type
_entity_poly.pdbx_seq_one_letter_code
_entity_poly.pdbx_strand_id
1 'polypeptide(L)'
;MTTKKPPNYNYLTLEHIKENWDLINQSNVYGVVVDFMQTRKSKGQDYFCILRIIDETHHEGEGVKVMLFSPNADLLPEVDHWDIIRLHRLKPSFYNTNLALVSQKGWAWVVWPKSGPVDNGKSVSREYTVLDKDKQRVNDLRKWITQYNPAATSHDIYIENITMDSYFNIMCQVIGVAKIRENLTILQVWDKTTPPSKLSKVHCEDVEMVFMPHAELLSHLCVDIMVYDNHVATVNKLNIKP
;
A
#
# COMPACT_ATOMS: atom_id res chain seq x y z
N MET A 1 27.61 -1.03 -36.16
CA MET A 1 26.68 -0.70 -35.06
C MET A 1 26.63 -1.89 -34.14
N THR A 2 27.27 -1.82 -32.97
CA THR A 2 27.29 -2.91 -31.98
C THR A 2 25.97 -2.91 -31.23
N THR A 3 25.07 -3.83 -31.59
CA THR A 3 23.84 -4.08 -30.82
C THR A 3 24.23 -4.57 -29.44
N LYS A 4 24.12 -3.70 -28.41
CA LYS A 4 24.32 -4.10 -27.01
C LYS A 4 23.34 -5.24 -26.69
N LYS A 5 23.87 -6.41 -26.35
CA LYS A 5 23.08 -7.54 -25.86
C LYS A 5 22.26 -7.08 -24.65
N PRO A 6 20.95 -7.37 -24.58
CA PRO A 6 20.14 -6.93 -23.46
C PRO A 6 20.69 -7.53 -22.15
N PRO A 7 20.71 -6.76 -21.05
CA PRO A 7 21.20 -7.24 -19.77
C PRO A 7 20.39 -8.45 -19.27
N ASN A 8 21.08 -9.51 -18.82
CA ASN A 8 20.43 -10.69 -18.26
C ASN A 8 20.26 -10.53 -16.74
N TYR A 9 19.08 -10.07 -16.32
CA TYR A 9 18.72 -10.01 -14.91
C TYR A 9 18.27 -11.37 -14.36
N ASN A 10 18.78 -11.73 -13.19
CA ASN A 10 18.26 -12.79 -12.33
C ASN A 10 17.22 -12.19 -11.36
N TYR A 11 16.09 -12.86 -11.19
CA TYR A 11 15.01 -12.46 -10.28
C TYR A 11 14.84 -13.53 -9.21
N LEU A 12 14.87 -13.12 -7.94
CA LEU A 12 14.70 -14.00 -6.80
C LEU A 12 13.23 -13.97 -6.36
N THR A 13 12.74 -15.10 -5.86
CA THR A 13 11.43 -15.15 -5.20
C THR A 13 11.51 -14.52 -3.82
N LEU A 14 10.37 -14.07 -3.30
CA LEU A 14 10.31 -13.42 -2.00
C LEU A 14 10.68 -14.36 -0.86
N GLU A 15 10.26 -15.64 -0.90
CA GLU A 15 10.64 -16.61 0.13
C GLU A 15 12.16 -16.89 0.10
N HIS A 16 12.75 -17.02 -1.09
CA HIS A 16 14.19 -17.22 -1.21
C HIS A 16 14.98 -16.05 -0.61
N ILE A 17 14.51 -14.81 -0.80
CA ILE A 17 15.14 -13.66 -0.15
C ILE A 17 14.99 -13.72 1.36
N LYS A 18 13.81 -14.09 1.87
CA LYS A 18 13.55 -14.21 3.31
C LYS A 18 14.45 -15.24 3.97
N GLU A 19 14.67 -16.38 3.33
CA GLU A 19 15.54 -17.44 3.83
C GLU A 19 17.04 -17.11 3.76
N ASN A 20 17.46 -16.25 2.83
CA ASN A 20 18.87 -16.01 2.51
C ASN A 20 19.27 -14.53 2.59
N TRP A 21 18.53 -13.72 3.35
CA TRP A 21 18.62 -12.25 3.32
C TRP A 21 20.01 -11.72 3.65
N ASP A 22 20.74 -12.42 4.53
CA ASP A 22 22.08 -12.08 5.01
C ASP A 22 23.17 -12.32 3.97
N LEU A 23 22.92 -13.22 3.01
CA LEU A 23 23.82 -13.53 1.90
C LEU A 23 23.55 -12.66 0.66
N ILE A 24 22.42 -11.96 0.61
CA ILE A 24 21.97 -11.19 -0.56
C ILE A 24 22.30 -9.71 -0.38
N ASN A 25 23.32 -9.24 -1.10
CA ASN A 25 23.69 -7.82 -1.10
C ASN A 25 22.80 -6.95 -2.01
N GLN A 26 22.20 -7.56 -3.04
CA GLN A 26 21.33 -6.92 -4.00
C GLN A 26 20.41 -7.97 -4.65
N SER A 27 19.12 -7.67 -4.76
CA SER A 27 18.11 -8.50 -5.42
C SER A 27 17.35 -7.73 -6.51
N ASN A 28 16.84 -8.48 -7.47
CA ASN A 28 15.78 -8.04 -8.36
C ASN A 28 14.58 -8.95 -8.11
N VAL A 29 13.39 -8.38 -8.08
CA VAL A 29 12.17 -9.11 -7.72
C VAL A 29 11.02 -8.73 -8.64
N TYR A 30 10.07 -9.65 -8.75
CA TYR A 30 8.71 -9.34 -9.11
C TYR A 30 7.83 -9.49 -7.87
N GLY A 31 6.73 -8.77 -7.83
CA GLY A 31 5.71 -8.97 -6.81
C GLY A 31 4.39 -8.32 -7.21
N VAL A 32 3.34 -8.74 -6.51
CA VAL A 32 2.00 -8.19 -6.59
C VAL A 32 1.81 -7.24 -5.42
N VAL A 33 1.40 -6.00 -5.69
CA VAL A 33 1.18 -4.97 -4.67
C VAL A 33 -0.11 -5.27 -3.92
N VAL A 34 0.00 -5.54 -2.61
CA VAL A 34 -1.15 -5.82 -1.74
C VAL A 34 -1.50 -4.67 -0.81
N ASP A 35 -0.53 -3.81 -0.51
CA ASP A 35 -0.71 -2.60 0.28
C ASP A 35 0.38 -1.60 -0.11
N PHE A 36 0.11 -0.30 0.05
CA PHE A 36 1.06 0.75 -0.24
C PHE A 36 0.74 2.05 0.49
N MET A 37 1.80 2.75 0.89
CA MET A 37 1.74 4.14 1.28
C MET A 37 2.22 4.99 0.10
N GLN A 38 1.33 5.87 -0.38
CA GLN A 38 1.63 6.83 -1.43
C GLN A 38 2.86 7.69 -1.11
N THR A 39 3.49 8.21 -2.15
CA THR A 39 4.67 9.07 -2.08
C THR A 39 4.52 10.19 -1.07
N ARG A 40 5.49 10.28 -0.15
CA ARG A 40 5.58 11.32 0.88
C ARG A 40 6.99 11.90 0.93
N LYS A 41 7.11 13.14 1.39
CA LYS A 41 8.41 13.73 1.71
C LYS A 41 8.95 13.07 2.99
N SER A 42 10.19 12.58 2.96
CA SER A 42 10.84 12.09 4.18
C SER A 42 11.29 13.26 5.08
N LYS A 43 11.74 12.96 6.30
CA LYS A 43 12.41 13.97 7.14
C LYS A 43 13.76 14.42 6.58
N GLY A 44 14.34 13.65 5.64
CA GLY A 44 15.57 13.97 4.94
C GLY A 44 15.32 14.71 3.63
N GLN A 45 16.28 14.59 2.70
CA GLN A 45 16.21 15.26 1.40
C GLN A 45 15.35 14.50 0.38
N ASP A 46 15.10 13.21 0.59
CA ASP A 46 14.39 12.37 -0.37
C ASP A 46 12.87 12.32 -0.11
N TYR A 47 12.13 11.97 -1.14
CA TYR A 47 10.78 11.41 -1.06
C TYR A 47 10.87 9.90 -0.92
N PHE A 48 9.81 9.30 -0.40
CA PHE A 48 9.72 7.86 -0.29
C PHE A 48 8.29 7.36 -0.45
N CYS A 49 8.15 6.12 -0.89
CA CYS A 49 6.92 5.35 -0.80
C CYS A 49 7.22 4.00 -0.14
N ILE A 50 6.20 3.40 0.44
CA ILE A 50 6.27 2.05 1.01
C ILE A 50 5.30 1.18 0.23
N LEU A 51 5.74 0.01 -0.21
CA LEU A 51 4.87 -1.01 -0.80
C LEU A 51 4.91 -2.25 0.10
N ARG A 52 3.88 -3.07 0.04
CA ARG A 52 3.91 -4.47 0.47
C ARG A 52 3.62 -5.33 -0.75
N ILE A 53 4.51 -6.27 -1.00
CA ILE A 53 4.42 -7.14 -2.16
C ILE A 53 4.39 -8.61 -1.74
N ILE A 54 3.66 -9.40 -2.51
CA ILE A 54 3.62 -10.86 -2.40
C ILE A 54 3.97 -11.51 -3.74
N ASP A 55 4.34 -12.79 -3.71
CA ASP A 55 4.48 -13.62 -4.89
C ASP A 55 3.95 -15.04 -4.59
N GLU A 56 4.00 -15.92 -5.57
CA GLU A 56 3.52 -17.30 -5.41
C GLU A 56 4.23 -18.09 -4.30
N THR A 57 5.40 -17.65 -3.85
CA THR A 57 6.20 -18.32 -2.81
C THR A 57 6.00 -17.72 -1.41
N HIS A 58 5.66 -16.43 -1.33
CA HIS A 58 5.46 -15.71 -0.08
C HIS A 58 4.23 -14.79 -0.19
N HIS A 59 3.08 -15.31 0.22
CA HIS A 59 1.78 -14.65 0.11
C HIS A 59 0.92 -14.75 1.38
N GLU A 60 1.46 -15.36 2.44
CA GLU A 60 0.81 -15.40 3.74
C GLU A 60 1.16 -14.15 4.55
N GLY A 61 0.21 -13.68 5.37
CA GLY A 61 0.37 -12.50 6.20
C GLY A 61 0.39 -11.19 5.39
N GLU A 62 1.14 -10.20 5.88
CA GLU A 62 1.13 -8.85 5.34
C GLU A 62 2.01 -8.68 4.06
N GLY A 63 2.73 -9.71 3.62
CA GLY A 63 3.70 -9.63 2.53
C GLY A 63 4.99 -8.87 2.88
N VAL A 64 5.92 -8.82 1.90
CA VAL A 64 7.25 -8.23 2.08
C VAL A 64 7.19 -6.71 1.94
N LYS A 65 7.66 -6.00 2.97
CA LYS A 65 7.76 -4.54 2.94
C LYS A 65 8.85 -4.09 1.97
N VAL A 66 8.55 -3.12 1.12
CA VAL A 66 9.50 -2.47 0.21
C VAL A 66 9.53 -0.97 0.50
N MET A 67 10.72 -0.42 0.71
CA MET A 67 10.94 1.01 0.95
C MET A 67 11.74 1.61 -0.21
N LEU A 68 11.10 2.51 -0.96
CA LEU A 68 11.69 3.13 -2.13
C LEU A 68 11.94 4.60 -1.87
N PHE A 69 13.16 5.06 -2.16
CA PHE A 69 13.61 6.42 -1.93
C PHE A 69 14.06 7.09 -3.23
N SER A 70 13.70 8.36 -3.39
CA SER A 70 14.08 9.16 -4.55
C SER A 70 14.15 10.65 -4.21
N PRO A 71 15.08 11.42 -4.78
CA PRO A 71 15.13 12.87 -4.61
C PRO A 71 13.92 13.60 -5.22
N ASN A 72 13.23 12.98 -6.17
CA ASN A 72 12.01 13.51 -6.78
C ASN A 72 10.83 12.53 -6.59
N ALA A 73 9.69 13.06 -6.13
CA ALA A 73 8.43 12.36 -5.99
C ALA A 73 7.99 11.67 -7.29
N ASP A 74 8.17 12.33 -8.43
CA ASP A 74 7.71 11.83 -9.74
C ASP A 74 8.47 10.60 -10.24
N LEU A 75 9.58 10.25 -9.58
CA LEU A 75 10.38 9.06 -9.93
C LEU A 75 9.98 7.82 -9.13
N LEU A 76 9.09 7.96 -8.15
CA LEU A 76 8.55 6.84 -7.39
C LEU A 76 7.38 6.20 -8.15
N PRO A 77 7.14 4.89 -7.97
CA PRO A 77 6.07 4.20 -8.68
C PRO A 77 4.69 4.68 -8.22
N GLU A 78 3.83 4.97 -9.20
CA GLU A 78 2.38 5.06 -8.99
C GLU A 78 1.78 3.68 -9.19
N VAL A 79 1.13 3.15 -8.16
CA VAL A 79 0.58 1.79 -8.11
C VAL A 79 -0.83 1.81 -7.55
N ASP A 80 -1.61 0.80 -7.92
CA ASP A 80 -2.89 0.47 -7.29
C ASP A 80 -2.84 -0.95 -6.70
N HIS A 81 -3.85 -1.33 -5.91
CA HIS A 81 -3.97 -2.67 -5.37
C HIS A 81 -4.02 -3.71 -6.49
N TRP A 82 -3.25 -4.79 -6.31
CA TRP A 82 -3.08 -5.92 -7.21
C TRP A 82 -2.30 -5.63 -8.49
N ASP A 83 -1.72 -4.44 -8.62
CA ASP A 83 -0.74 -4.18 -9.67
C ASP A 83 0.48 -5.07 -9.50
N ILE A 84 1.12 -5.39 -10.63
CA ILE A 84 2.34 -6.18 -10.64
C ILE A 84 3.51 -5.21 -10.80
N ILE A 85 4.50 -5.33 -9.92
CA ILE A 85 5.69 -4.50 -9.96
C ILE A 85 6.93 -5.37 -10.10
N ARG A 86 7.83 -4.92 -10.97
CA ARG A 86 9.20 -5.42 -11.08
C ARG A 86 10.14 -4.39 -10.51
N LEU A 87 11.04 -4.82 -9.63
CA LEU A 87 11.98 -3.96 -8.96
C LEU A 87 13.41 -4.47 -9.16
N HIS A 88 14.32 -3.57 -9.49
CA HIS A 88 15.74 -3.85 -9.65
C HIS A 88 16.55 -3.17 -8.57
N ARG A 89 17.62 -3.84 -8.14
CA ARG A 89 18.65 -3.33 -7.21
C ARG A 89 18.07 -2.91 -5.85
N LEU A 90 17.40 -3.85 -5.21
CA LEU A 90 16.95 -3.72 -3.83
C LEU A 90 17.93 -4.42 -2.89
N LYS A 91 18.10 -3.89 -1.69
CA LYS A 91 18.86 -4.54 -0.62
C LYS A 91 17.89 -5.14 0.41
N PRO A 92 17.97 -6.44 0.68
CA PRO A 92 17.34 -7.02 1.84
C PRO A 92 17.86 -6.39 3.14
N SER A 93 16.93 -6.07 4.03
CA SER A 93 17.20 -5.53 5.35
C SER A 93 16.24 -6.19 6.32
N PHE A 94 16.78 -6.77 7.39
CA PHE A 94 15.99 -7.43 8.41
C PHE A 94 15.96 -6.55 9.65
N TYR A 95 14.78 -6.15 10.11
CA TYR A 95 14.60 -5.32 11.30
C TYR A 95 13.39 -5.79 12.10
N ASN A 96 13.55 -5.95 13.42
CA ASN A 96 12.51 -6.45 14.33
C ASN A 96 11.76 -7.66 13.76
N THR A 97 12.51 -8.70 13.34
CA THR A 97 11.99 -9.96 12.78
C THR A 97 11.26 -9.87 11.43
N ASN A 98 11.19 -8.69 10.82
CA ASN A 98 10.53 -8.48 9.54
C ASN A 98 11.54 -8.20 8.43
N LEU A 99 11.40 -8.93 7.33
CA LEU A 99 12.12 -8.67 6.09
C LEU A 99 11.57 -7.39 5.44
N ALA A 100 12.48 -6.51 5.06
CA ALA A 100 12.22 -5.38 4.20
C ALA A 100 13.20 -5.36 3.01
N LEU A 101 12.75 -4.83 1.89
CA LEU A 101 13.58 -4.53 0.73
C LEU A 101 13.74 -3.02 0.60
N VAL A 102 14.97 -2.53 0.52
CA VAL A 102 15.27 -1.10 0.47
C VAL A 102 15.92 -0.74 -0.87
N SER A 103 15.45 0.32 -1.52
CA SER A 103 16.04 0.80 -2.78
C SER A 103 17.53 1.16 -2.62
N GLN A 104 18.38 0.71 -3.54
CA GLN A 104 19.79 1.12 -3.61
C GLN A 104 20.05 2.09 -4.76
N LYS A 105 21.28 2.64 -4.83
CA LYS A 105 21.68 3.51 -5.94
C LYS A 105 21.44 2.84 -7.30
N GLY A 106 20.70 3.53 -8.17
CA GLY A 106 20.37 3.05 -9.50
C GLY A 106 19.28 1.99 -9.55
N TRP A 107 18.49 1.83 -8.48
CA TRP A 107 17.27 1.05 -8.50
C TRP A 107 16.32 1.52 -9.61
N ALA A 108 15.50 0.61 -10.10
CA ALA A 108 14.54 0.88 -11.16
C ALA A 108 13.29 0.03 -10.95
N TRP A 109 12.19 0.46 -11.56
CA TRP A 109 10.92 -0.21 -11.44
C TRP A 109 10.16 -0.24 -12.77
N VAL A 110 9.29 -1.23 -12.93
CA VAL A 110 8.25 -1.26 -13.96
C VAL A 110 6.96 -1.76 -13.30
N VAL A 111 5.85 -1.06 -13.53
CA VAL A 111 4.53 -1.39 -12.99
C VAL A 111 3.61 -1.80 -14.14
N TRP A 112 2.88 -2.90 -13.96
CA TRP A 112 1.80 -3.33 -14.83
C TRP A 112 0.49 -3.29 -14.06
N PRO A 113 -0.58 -2.73 -14.64
CA PRO A 113 -1.90 -2.80 -14.04
C PRO A 113 -2.32 -4.26 -13.79
N LYS A 114 -3.12 -4.52 -12.76
CA LYS A 114 -3.64 -5.86 -12.43
C LYS A 114 -4.27 -6.60 -13.62
N SER A 115 -4.89 -5.87 -14.54
CA SER A 115 -5.52 -6.39 -15.76
C SER A 115 -5.15 -5.55 -16.99
N GLY A 116 -5.45 -6.09 -18.18
CA GLY A 116 -5.18 -5.42 -19.46
C GLY A 116 -3.88 -5.88 -20.15
N PRO A 117 -3.50 -5.22 -21.26
CA PRO A 117 -2.37 -5.64 -22.07
C PRO A 117 -1.06 -5.71 -21.28
N VAL A 118 -0.29 -6.78 -21.46
CA VAL A 118 1.01 -6.96 -20.79
C VAL A 118 2.08 -5.99 -21.32
N ASP A 119 1.84 -5.40 -22.48
CA ASP A 119 2.71 -4.38 -23.07
C ASP A 119 2.60 -3.02 -22.36
N ASN A 120 1.59 -2.82 -21.50
CA ASN A 120 1.34 -1.55 -20.80
C ASN A 120 2.21 -1.36 -19.53
N GLY A 121 3.41 -1.94 -19.50
CA GLY A 121 4.34 -1.75 -18.40
C GLY A 121 4.82 -0.29 -18.35
N LYS A 122 4.57 0.39 -17.23
CA LYS A 122 4.94 1.79 -17.01
C LYS A 122 6.23 1.89 -16.19
N SER A 123 7.10 2.82 -16.58
CA SER A 123 8.30 3.20 -15.83
C SER A 123 8.61 4.67 -16.09
N VAL A 124 9.25 5.33 -15.14
CA VAL A 124 9.82 6.67 -15.32
C VAL A 124 11.15 6.64 -16.08
N SER A 125 11.85 5.50 -16.06
CA SER A 125 13.07 5.34 -16.85
C SER A 125 12.70 5.24 -18.32
N ARG A 126 13.30 6.08 -19.17
CA ARG A 126 13.09 5.99 -20.63
C ARG A 126 13.80 4.79 -21.28
N GLU A 127 14.73 4.15 -20.57
CA GLU A 127 15.55 3.03 -21.06
C GLU A 127 15.23 1.69 -20.39
N TYR A 128 14.06 1.56 -19.75
CA TYR A 128 13.66 0.28 -19.17
C TYR A 128 13.50 -0.79 -20.26
N THR A 129 13.99 -2.00 -19.98
CA THR A 129 13.85 -3.13 -20.88
C THR A 129 12.69 -4.01 -20.42
N VAL A 130 11.70 -4.22 -21.29
CA VAL A 130 10.66 -5.24 -21.12
C VAL A 130 10.87 -6.28 -22.21
N LEU A 131 11.30 -7.47 -21.79
CA LEU A 131 11.54 -8.63 -22.65
C LEU A 131 10.33 -9.56 -22.61
N ASP A 132 10.25 -10.50 -23.55
CA ASP A 132 9.15 -11.49 -23.56
C ASP A 132 9.10 -12.33 -22.29
N LYS A 133 10.26 -12.59 -21.66
CA LYS A 133 10.32 -13.25 -20.34
C LYS A 133 9.65 -12.42 -19.23
N ASP A 134 9.73 -11.10 -19.32
CA ASP A 134 9.08 -10.20 -18.37
C ASP A 134 7.56 -10.24 -18.58
N LYS A 135 7.12 -10.24 -19.84
CA LYS A 135 5.69 -10.39 -20.19
C LYS A 135 5.12 -11.73 -19.71
N GLN A 136 5.87 -12.81 -19.92
CA GLN A 136 5.48 -14.13 -19.43
C GLN A 136 5.32 -14.12 -17.91
N ARG A 137 6.30 -13.57 -17.18
CA ARG A 137 6.24 -13.50 -15.72
C ARG A 137 5.05 -12.70 -15.20
N VAL A 138 4.73 -11.57 -15.84
CA VAL A 138 3.53 -10.78 -15.48
C VAL A 138 2.25 -11.59 -15.71
N ASN A 139 2.15 -12.32 -16.82
CA ASN A 139 0.99 -13.17 -17.08
C ASN A 139 0.87 -14.32 -16.07
N ASP A 140 1.99 -14.93 -15.68
CA ASP A 140 2.02 -15.99 -14.66
C ASP A 140 1.51 -15.47 -13.32
N LEU A 141 1.96 -14.26 -12.91
CA LEU A 141 1.49 -13.61 -11.68
C LEU A 141 -0.01 -13.27 -11.76
N ARG A 142 -0.52 -12.75 -12.90
CA ARG A 142 -1.96 -12.50 -13.06
C ARG A 142 -2.81 -13.77 -12.96
N LYS A 143 -2.32 -14.86 -13.56
CA LYS A 143 -2.96 -16.17 -13.47
C LYS A 143 -2.96 -16.66 -12.03
N TRP A 144 -1.83 -16.52 -11.33
CA TRP A 144 -1.70 -16.89 -9.92
C TRP A 144 -2.64 -16.07 -9.02
N ILE A 145 -2.73 -14.75 -9.18
CA ILE A 145 -3.67 -13.89 -8.43
C ILE A 145 -5.11 -14.41 -8.58
N THR A 146 -5.50 -14.82 -9.79
CA THR A 146 -6.85 -15.36 -10.04
C THR A 146 -7.10 -16.64 -9.25
N GLN A 147 -6.07 -17.46 -9.03
CA GLN A 147 -6.15 -18.70 -8.24
C GLN A 147 -6.10 -18.44 -6.73
N TYR A 148 -5.30 -17.46 -6.31
CA TYR A 148 -5.18 -17.04 -4.90
C TYR A 148 -6.49 -16.45 -4.35
N ASN A 149 -7.34 -15.89 -5.22
CA ASN A 149 -8.63 -15.27 -4.88
C ASN A 149 -8.53 -14.17 -3.79
N PRO A 150 -7.94 -13.01 -4.11
CA PRO A 150 -7.86 -11.83 -3.26
C PRO A 150 -9.09 -11.46 -2.44
N ALA A 151 -10.29 -11.63 -3.02
CA ALA A 151 -11.54 -11.28 -2.37
C ALA A 151 -11.85 -12.18 -1.16
N ALA A 152 -11.33 -13.41 -1.16
CA ALA A 152 -11.42 -14.32 -0.02
C ALA A 152 -10.31 -14.09 1.02
N THR A 153 -9.28 -13.31 0.67
CA THR A 153 -8.12 -13.00 1.53
C THR A 153 -8.05 -11.53 1.93
N SER A 154 -9.13 -10.76 1.72
CA SER A 154 -9.20 -9.38 2.21
C SER A 154 -9.02 -9.35 3.72
N HIS A 155 -8.11 -8.50 4.18
CA HIS A 155 -7.87 -8.23 5.60
C HIS A 155 -8.78 -7.09 6.11
N ASP A 156 -9.74 -6.65 5.30
CA ASP A 156 -10.76 -5.70 5.73
C ASP A 156 -11.66 -6.39 6.75
N ILE A 157 -11.77 -5.79 7.92
CA ILE A 157 -12.70 -6.25 8.94
C ILE A 157 -13.94 -5.36 8.93
N TYR A 158 -15.05 -5.92 9.41
CA TYR A 158 -16.19 -5.11 9.81
C TYR A 158 -15.91 -4.44 11.16
N ILE A 159 -16.53 -3.29 11.40
CA ILE A 159 -16.45 -2.52 12.65
C ILE A 159 -16.85 -3.39 13.85
N GLU A 160 -17.86 -4.26 13.71
CA GLU A 160 -18.26 -5.23 14.75
C GLU A 160 -17.14 -6.17 15.22
N ASN A 161 -16.11 -6.39 14.38
CA ASN A 161 -15.01 -7.32 14.63
C ASN A 161 -13.72 -6.60 15.10
N ILE A 162 -13.79 -5.30 15.40
CA ILE A 162 -12.64 -4.56 15.92
C ILE A 162 -12.17 -5.18 17.25
N THR A 163 -10.89 -5.54 17.29
CA THR A 163 -10.21 -5.99 18.51
C THR A 163 -9.22 -4.93 18.97
N MET A 164 -9.06 -4.77 20.28
CA MET A 164 -8.11 -3.82 20.85
C MET A 164 -6.66 -4.24 20.52
N ASP A 165 -5.76 -3.25 20.44
CA ASP A 165 -4.32 -3.44 20.22
C ASP A 165 -3.92 -4.11 18.89
N SER A 166 -4.75 -3.99 17.86
CA SER A 166 -4.46 -4.48 16.51
C SER A 166 -4.58 -3.38 15.45
N TYR A 167 -3.82 -3.54 14.36
CA TYR A 167 -4.01 -2.75 13.14
C TYR A 167 -4.90 -3.51 12.18
N PHE A 168 -5.78 -2.80 11.51
CA PHE A 168 -6.74 -3.38 10.57
C PHE A 168 -7.12 -2.35 9.50
N ASN A 169 -7.66 -2.87 8.41
CA ASN A 169 -8.31 -2.05 7.39
C ASN A 169 -9.83 -2.15 7.56
N ILE A 170 -10.54 -1.07 7.29
CA ILE A 170 -12.00 -1.07 7.23
C ILE A 170 -12.47 -0.39 5.95
N MET A 171 -13.51 -0.95 5.37
CA MET A 171 -14.28 -0.32 4.32
C MET A 171 -15.51 0.31 4.95
N CYS A 172 -15.53 1.64 5.03
CA CYS A 172 -16.59 2.38 5.72
C CYS A 172 -17.02 3.61 4.92
N GLN A 173 -18.19 4.15 5.29
CA GLN A 173 -18.64 5.46 4.81
C GLN A 173 -18.40 6.49 5.91
N VAL A 174 -17.81 7.63 5.53
CA VAL A 174 -17.66 8.77 6.43
C VAL A 174 -18.97 9.54 6.47
N ILE A 175 -19.54 9.69 7.67
CA ILE A 175 -20.82 10.36 7.88
C ILE A 175 -20.70 11.70 8.59
N GLY A 176 -19.58 11.95 9.26
CA GLY A 176 -19.33 13.21 9.96
C GLY A 176 -17.85 13.54 10.00
N VAL A 177 -17.54 14.84 10.01
CA VAL A 177 -16.18 15.38 10.15
C VAL A 177 -16.19 16.52 11.16
N ALA A 178 -15.29 16.47 12.14
CA ALA A 178 -15.01 17.56 13.06
C ALA A 178 -13.52 17.94 12.98
N LYS A 179 -13.24 19.20 12.61
CA LYS A 179 -11.86 19.72 12.57
C LYS A 179 -11.52 20.30 13.94
N ILE A 180 -10.67 19.60 14.70
CA ILE A 180 -10.36 19.99 16.08
C ILE A 180 -9.22 21.03 16.10
N ARG A 181 -8.11 20.73 15.42
CA ARG A 181 -6.92 21.61 15.28
C ARG A 181 -6.26 21.36 13.93
N GLU A 182 -5.24 22.14 13.59
CA GLU A 182 -4.50 22.00 12.31
C GLU A 182 -3.99 20.57 12.06
N ASN A 183 -3.61 19.85 13.11
CA ASN A 183 -3.07 18.49 13.03
C ASN A 183 -3.98 17.42 13.64
N LEU A 184 -5.27 17.72 13.90
CA LEU A 184 -6.22 16.74 14.39
C LEU A 184 -7.62 16.94 13.79
N THR A 185 -8.14 15.89 13.15
CA THR A 185 -9.52 15.80 12.65
C THR A 185 -10.17 14.52 13.15
N ILE A 186 -11.43 14.59 13.56
CA ILE A 186 -12.24 13.41 13.91
C ILE A 186 -13.15 13.10 12.74
N LEU A 187 -13.18 11.83 12.32
CA LEU A 187 -14.14 11.29 11.38
C LEU A 187 -15.15 10.43 12.15
N GLN A 188 -16.44 10.61 11.89
CA GLN A 188 -17.45 9.64 12.30
C GLN A 188 -17.76 8.75 11.10
N VAL A 189 -17.63 7.44 11.28
CA VAL A 189 -17.77 6.45 10.20
C VAL A 189 -18.68 5.31 10.60
N TRP A 190 -19.22 4.62 9.60
CA TRP A 190 -20.01 3.40 9.76
C TRP A 190 -19.83 2.45 8.57
N ASP A 191 -20.12 1.17 8.78
CA ASP A 191 -20.06 0.12 7.74
C ASP A 191 -21.32 -0.77 7.73
N LYS A 192 -22.40 -0.32 8.38
CA LYS A 192 -23.67 -1.03 8.60
C LYS A 192 -23.63 -2.15 9.64
N THR A 193 -22.51 -2.38 10.31
CA THR A 193 -22.41 -3.32 11.44
C THR A 193 -22.53 -2.57 12.77
N THR A 194 -22.74 -3.31 13.86
CA THR A 194 -22.87 -2.71 15.20
C THR A 194 -21.50 -2.69 15.89
N PRO A 195 -20.98 -1.52 16.31
CA PRO A 195 -19.68 -1.45 16.96
C PRO A 195 -19.59 -2.25 18.27
N PRO A 196 -18.42 -2.80 18.62
CA PRO A 196 -18.19 -3.40 19.93
C PRO A 196 -18.51 -2.41 21.06
N SER A 197 -19.19 -2.88 22.10
CA SER A 197 -19.59 -2.05 23.25
C SER A 197 -18.45 -1.39 24.02
N LYS A 198 -17.20 -1.82 23.77
CA LYS A 198 -15.98 -1.29 24.40
C LYS A 198 -15.45 -0.03 23.71
N LEU A 199 -15.95 0.33 22.52
CA LEU A 199 -15.54 1.55 21.83
C LEU A 199 -16.29 2.75 22.39
N SER A 200 -15.55 3.76 22.82
CA SER A 200 -16.11 5.02 23.33
C SER A 200 -16.06 6.11 22.28
N LYS A 201 -17.08 6.96 22.24
CA LYS A 201 -17.05 8.18 21.42
C LYS A 201 -16.01 9.16 21.95
N VAL A 202 -15.42 9.93 21.03
CA VAL A 202 -14.44 10.95 21.42
C VAL A 202 -15.19 12.16 21.94
N HIS A 203 -15.01 12.45 23.23
CA HIS A 203 -15.56 13.67 23.82
C HIS A 203 -14.66 14.85 23.43
N CYS A 204 -15.16 15.76 22.60
CA CYS A 204 -14.51 17.03 22.31
C CYS A 204 -15.43 18.16 22.71
N GLU A 205 -15.09 18.84 23.81
CA GLU A 205 -15.74 20.09 24.18
C GLU A 205 -15.35 21.14 23.13
N ASP A 206 -16.31 21.95 22.70
CA ASP A 206 -16.12 23.12 21.83
C ASP A 206 -15.89 22.90 20.33
N VAL A 207 -16.17 21.72 19.76
CA VAL A 207 -16.07 21.51 18.31
C VAL A 207 -17.35 20.90 17.71
N GLU A 208 -17.96 21.62 16.79
CA GLU A 208 -19.14 21.16 16.04
C GLU A 208 -18.73 20.18 14.93
N MET A 209 -19.40 19.03 14.88
CA MET A 209 -19.22 18.04 13.84
C MET A 209 -20.18 18.33 12.68
N VAL A 210 -19.64 18.40 11.46
CA VAL A 210 -20.44 18.52 10.23
C VAL A 210 -20.85 17.12 9.81
N PHE A 211 -22.15 16.86 9.70
CA PHE A 211 -22.71 15.57 9.32
C PHE A 211 -23.28 15.56 7.91
N MET A 212 -23.42 14.38 7.33
CA MET A 212 -24.29 14.16 6.18
C MET A 212 -25.78 14.20 6.59
N PRO A 213 -26.72 14.43 5.65
CA PRO A 213 -28.14 14.30 5.91
C PRO A 213 -28.51 12.96 6.56
N HIS A 214 -29.41 12.98 7.55
CA HIS A 214 -29.93 11.81 8.26
C HIS A 214 -28.91 11.04 9.11
N ALA A 215 -27.74 11.62 9.40
CA ALA A 215 -26.71 11.00 10.24
C ALA A 215 -27.20 10.68 11.67
N GLU A 216 -28.18 11.42 12.18
CA GLU A 216 -28.75 11.21 13.52
C GLU A 216 -29.32 9.79 13.70
N LEU A 217 -29.90 9.23 12.63
CA LEU A 217 -30.47 7.87 12.62
C LEU A 217 -29.40 6.79 12.74
N LEU A 218 -28.16 7.11 12.34
CA LEU A 218 -27.04 6.18 12.28
C LEU A 218 -26.12 6.26 13.50
N SER A 219 -26.37 7.22 14.39
CA SER A 219 -25.45 7.58 15.48
C SER A 219 -25.06 6.44 16.44
N HIS A 220 -25.87 5.39 16.54
CA HIS A 220 -25.62 4.18 17.33
C HIS A 220 -24.77 3.12 16.62
N LEU A 221 -24.62 3.22 15.30
CA LEU A 221 -23.80 2.32 14.47
C LEU A 221 -22.42 2.90 14.15
N CYS A 222 -22.12 4.09 14.67
CA CYS A 222 -20.95 4.84 14.27
C CYS A 222 -19.82 4.76 15.28
N VAL A 223 -18.60 4.82 14.77
CA VAL A 223 -17.37 4.97 15.55
C VAL A 223 -16.65 6.24 15.15
N ASP A 224 -15.94 6.83 16.11
CA ASP A 224 -15.11 8.01 15.89
C ASP A 224 -13.66 7.57 15.62
N ILE A 225 -13.06 8.10 14.56
CA ILE A 225 -11.67 7.87 14.17
C ILE A 225 -10.91 9.19 14.29
N MET A 226 -9.89 9.22 15.14
CA MET A 226 -8.99 10.36 15.28
C MET A 226 -7.88 10.28 14.23
N VAL A 227 -7.76 11.32 13.42
CA VAL A 227 -6.80 11.43 12.32
C VAL A 227 -5.79 12.53 12.65
N TYR A 228 -4.50 12.17 12.68
CA TYR A 228 -3.42 13.05 13.14
C TYR A 228 -2.47 13.49 12.02
N ASP A 229 -1.83 14.65 12.25
CA ASP A 229 -0.67 15.16 11.53
C ASP A 229 -0.85 15.17 10.00
N ASN A 230 0.04 14.47 9.29
CA ASN A 230 0.06 14.47 7.83
C ASN A 230 -1.17 13.82 7.19
N HIS A 231 -2.00 13.10 7.96
CA HIS A 231 -3.23 12.50 7.45
C HIS A 231 -4.39 13.51 7.36
N VAL A 232 -4.31 14.60 8.14
CA VAL A 232 -5.33 15.66 8.16
C VAL A 232 -5.51 16.31 6.79
N ALA A 233 -4.40 16.55 6.07
CA ALA A 233 -4.44 17.14 4.73
C ALA A 233 -5.21 16.27 3.71
N THR A 234 -5.20 14.94 3.87
CA THR A 234 -5.93 14.02 3.01
C THR A 234 -7.41 14.01 3.34
N VAL A 235 -7.76 13.88 4.63
CA VAL A 235 -9.18 13.82 5.05
C VAL A 235 -9.91 15.15 4.86
N ASN A 236 -9.19 16.27 4.89
CA ASN A 236 -9.75 17.59 4.58
C ASN A 236 -10.23 17.73 3.12
N LYS A 237 -9.85 16.81 2.22
CA LYS A 237 -10.34 16.76 0.84
C LYS A 237 -11.64 15.99 0.71
N LEU A 238 -12.10 15.30 1.76
CA LEU A 238 -13.38 14.59 1.75
C LEU A 238 -14.52 15.61 1.64
N ASN A 239 -15.40 15.40 0.66
CA ASN A 239 -16.51 16.29 0.40
C ASN A 239 -17.73 15.83 1.20
N ILE A 240 -17.78 16.17 2.49
CA ILE A 240 -18.95 15.94 3.32
C ILE A 240 -19.78 17.22 3.29
N LYS A 241 -20.95 17.12 2.66
CA LYS A 241 -21.91 18.20 2.60
C LYS A 241 -23.06 17.92 3.58
N PRO A 242 -23.50 18.93 4.33
CA PRO A 242 -24.72 18.84 5.13
C PRO A 242 -25.96 18.67 4.25
#